data_AF-A0A4S3TII4-F1
#
_entry.id   AF-A0A4S3TII4-F1
#
_cell.length_a   1.000
_cell.length_b   1.000
_cell.length_c   1.000
_cell.angle_alpha   90.00
_cell.angle_beta   90.00
_cell.angle_gamma   90.00
#
_symmetry.space_group_name_H-M   'P 1'
#
loop_
_entity.id
_entity.type
_entity.pdbx_description
1 polymer ?
#
loop_
_entity_poly.entity_id
_entity_poly.type
_entity_poly.pdbx_seq_one_letter_code
_entity_poly.pdbx_strand_id
1 'polypeptide(L)' 'MGGDANTDIEQMMTAVVVEYLERDLVTPEGRRRAQRHLTNDEPAAALDLVLEDNKRNRPEDTVICSESID' A
#
# COMPACT_ATOMS: atom_id res chain seq x y z
N MET A 1 14.96 -8.42 -26.09
CA MET A 1 14.72 -7.68 -24.84
C MET A 1 13.23 -7.81 -24.54
N GLY A 2 12.85 -8.81 -23.73
CA GLY A 2 11.52 -8.88 -23.15
C GLY A 2 11.68 -8.51 -21.69
N GLY A 3 11.15 -7.37 -21.28
CA GLY A 3 10.97 -7.11 -19.85
C GLY A 3 9.90 -8.07 -19.37
N ASP A 4 10.22 -8.88 -18.38
CA ASP A 4 9.25 -9.76 -17.75
C ASP A 4 8.21 -8.88 -17.07
N ALA A 5 6.95 -8.92 -17.54
CA ALA A 5 5.85 -8.09 -17.03
C ALA A 5 5.68 -8.20 -15.49
N ASN A 6 6.20 -9.27 -14.89
CA ASN A 6 6.24 -9.46 -13.44
C ASN A 6 7.12 -8.40 -12.74
N THR A 7 8.26 -8.06 -13.32
CA THR A 7 9.18 -7.04 -12.79
C THR A 7 8.58 -5.64 -12.89
N ASP A 8 7.81 -5.34 -13.94
CA ASP A 8 7.14 -4.05 -14.09
C ASP A 8 6.04 -3.86 -13.03
N ILE A 9 5.33 -4.93 -12.68
CA ILE A 9 4.31 -4.93 -11.63
C ILE A 9 4.95 -4.75 -10.24
N GLU A 10 6.04 -5.44 -9.95
CA GLU A 10 6.79 -5.32 -8.69
C GLU A 10 7.34 -3.90 -8.49
N GLN A 11 7.86 -3.28 -9.56
CA GLN A 11 8.30 -1.88 -9.55
C GLN A 11 7.14 -0.92 -9.30
N MET A 12 5.97 -1.16 -9.92
CA MET A 12 4.77 -0.35 -9.70
C MET A 12 4.30 -0.44 -8.24
N MET A 13 4.23 -1.65 -7.68
CA MET A 13 3.86 -1.86 -6.27
C MET A 13 4.83 -1.13 -5.33
N THR A 14 6.13 -1.23 -5.61
CA THR A 14 7.18 -0.54 -4.83
C THR A 14 6.97 0.98 -4.88
N ALA A 15 6.72 1.55 -6.06
CA ALA A 15 6.47 2.98 -6.21
C ALA A 15 5.25 3.45 -5.40
N VAL A 16 4.16 2.69 -5.43
CA VAL A 16 2.95 3.00 -4.63
C VAL A 16 3.25 2.94 -3.13
N VAL A 17 3.96 1.90 -2.66
CA VAL A 17 4.35 1.82 -1.25
C VAL A 17 5.18 3.03 -0.84
N VAL A 18 6.19 3.39 -1.64
CA VAL A 18 7.04 4.57 -1.38
C VAL A 18 6.19 5.83 -1.28
N GLU A 19 5.24 6.04 -2.19
CA GLU A 19 4.34 7.19 -2.13
C GLU A 19 3.52 7.24 -0.83
N TYR A 20 2.97 6.11 -0.38
CA TYR A 20 2.28 6.01 0.91
C TYR A 20 3.19 6.37 2.10
N LEU A 21 4.46 5.96 2.03
CA LEU A 21 5.44 6.28 3.05
C LEU A 21 5.82 7.76 3.02
N GLU A 22 6.05 8.36 1.86
CA GLU A 22 6.45 9.77 1.72
C GLU A 22 5.33 10.74 2.11
N ARG A 23 4.07 10.38 1.83
CA ARG A 23 2.89 11.21 2.13
C ARG A 23 2.41 11.10 3.57
N ASP A 24 3.16 10.43 4.45
CA ASP A 24 2.79 10.15 5.85
C ASP A 24 1.36 9.55 5.96
N LEU A 25 0.99 8.67 5.02
CA LEU A 25 -0.35 8.06 4.94
C LEU A 25 -0.52 6.83 5.84
N VAL A 26 0.54 6.41 6.52
CA VAL A 26 0.60 5.26 7.42
C VAL A 26 1.21 5.65 8.76
N THR A 27 0.96 4.85 9.79
CA THR A 27 1.57 5.03 11.11
C THR A 27 3.09 4.83 11.07
N PRO A 28 3.83 5.36 12.07
CA PRO A 28 5.26 5.07 12.22
C PRO A 28 5.57 3.58 12.37
N GLU A 29 4.63 2.78 12.90
CA GLU A 29 4.77 1.32 12.95
C GLU A 29 4.52 0.68 11.57
N GLY A 30 3.46 1.08 10.87
CA GLY A 30 3.16 0.67 9.51
C GLY A 30 4.33 0.94 8.56
N ARG A 31 4.92 2.14 8.63
CA ARG A 31 6.13 2.51 7.85
C ARG A 31 7.29 1.55 8.09
N ARG A 32 7.63 1.25 9.35
CA ARG A 32 8.76 0.36 9.68
C ARG A 32 8.53 -1.07 9.19
N ARG A 33 7.28 -1.56 9.22
CA ARG A 33 6.92 -2.88 8.72
C ARG A 33 6.92 -2.95 7.19
N ALA A 34 6.34 -1.96 6.52
CA ALA A 34 6.37 -1.87 5.05
C ALA A 34 7.81 -1.80 4.52
N GLN A 35 8.69 -0.99 5.14
CA GLN A 35 10.10 -0.92 4.78
C GLN A 35 10.83 -2.26 4.94
N ARG A 36 10.46 -3.06 5.96
CA ARG A 36 11.03 -4.41 6.13
C ARG A 36 10.65 -5.34 4.97
N HIS A 37 9.40 -5.32 4.53
CA HIS A 37 8.96 -6.11 3.38
C HIS A 37 9.63 -5.67 2.08
N LEU A 38 9.81 -4.35 1.85
CA LEU A 38 10.57 -3.86 0.69
C LEU A 38 12.03 -4.32 0.72
N THR A 39 12.70 -4.31 1.88
CA THR A 39 14.08 -4.83 2.00
C THR A 39 14.17 -6.34 1.74
N ASN A 40 13.09 -7.08 1.99
CA ASN A 40 13.00 -8.51 1.71
C ASN A 40 12.56 -8.82 0.26
N ASP A 41 12.42 -7.80 -0.60
CA ASP A 41 11.92 -7.94 -1.98
C ASP A 41 10.48 -8.49 -2.04
N GLU A 42 9.66 -8.10 -1.07
CA GLU A 42 8.23 -8.48 -0.97
C GLU A 42 7.31 -7.27 -1.18
N PRO A 43 7.26 -6.66 -2.40
CA PRO A 43 6.52 -5.42 -2.63
C PRO A 43 5.00 -5.60 -2.48
N ALA A 44 4.46 -6.78 -2.79
CA ALA A 44 3.04 -7.08 -2.59
C ALA A 44 2.65 -7.06 -1.10
N ALA A 45 3.45 -7.69 -0.23
CA ALA A 45 3.21 -7.69 1.21
C ALA A 45 3.36 -6.29 1.82
N ALA A 46 4.32 -5.50 1.31
CA ALA A 46 4.46 -4.10 1.72
C ALA A 46 3.23 -3.27 1.31
N LEU A 47 2.69 -3.49 0.11
CA LEU A 47 1.50 -2.82 -0.41
C LEU A 47 0.24 -3.15 0.41
N ASP A 48 -0.02 -4.43 0.65
CA ASP A 48 -1.16 -4.84 1.48
C ASP A 48 -1.10 -4.20 2.87
N LEU A 49 0.09 -4.17 3.47
CA LEU A 49 0.28 -3.57 4.79
C LEU A 49 -0.01 -2.06 4.81
N VAL A 50 0.51 -1.29 3.85
CA VAL A 50 0.26 0.17 3.83
C VAL A 50 -1.20 0.50 3.55
N LEU A 51 -1.89 -0.31 2.74
CA LEU A 51 -3.32 -0.15 2.46
C LEU A 51 -4.16 -0.48 3.71
N GLU A 52 -3.88 -1.58 4.40
CA GLU A 52 -4.56 -1.94 5.64
C GLU A 52 -4.31 -0.93 6.75
N ASP A 53 -3.07 -0.49 6.93
CA ASP A 53 -2.71 0.50 7.94
C ASP A 53 -3.38 1.85 7.64
N ASN A 54 -3.33 2.32 6.39
CA ASN A 54 -4.01 3.55 5.99
C ASN A 54 -5.52 3.47 6.27
N LYS A 55 -6.19 2.38 5.88
CA LYS A 55 -7.63 2.16 6.10
C LYS A 55 -8.00 2.19 7.58
N ARG A 56 -7.19 1.58 8.45
CA ARG A 56 -7.43 1.57 9.91
C ARG A 56 -7.27 2.95 10.53
N ASN A 57 -6.35 3.76 10.01
CA ASN A 57 -6.02 5.08 10.57
C ASN A 57 -6.81 6.23 9.95
N ARG A 58 -7.45 6.01 8.79
CA ARG A 58 -8.32 6.98 8.10
C ARG A 58 -9.67 6.34 7.74
N PRO A 59 -10.52 6.05 8.73
CA PRO A 59 -11.83 5.44 8.48
C PRO A 59 -12.77 6.38 7.70
N GLU A 60 -12.52 7.69 7.70
CA GLU A 60 -13.34 8.72 7.03
C GLU A 60 -13.23 8.73 5.50
N ASP A 61 -12.20 8.10 4.92
CA ASP A 61 -12.09 7.83 3.47
C ASP A 61 -12.74 6.50 3.06
N THR A 62 -13.23 5.71 4.04
CA THR A 62 -14.07 4.55 3.73
C THR A 62 -15.45 5.06 3.36
N VAL A 63 -15.63 5.39 2.08
CA VAL A 63 -16.97 5.55 1.49
C VAL A 63 -17.69 4.22 1.66
N ILE A 64 -18.44 4.08 2.75
CA ILE A 64 -19.52 3.12 2.80
C ILE A 64 -20.52 3.68 1.78
N CYS A 65 -20.57 3.07 0.60
CA CYS A 65 -21.71 3.21 -0.30
C CYS A 65 -22.92 2.67 0.46
N SER A 66 -23.49 3.50 1.33
CA SER A 66 -24.82 3.30 1.87
C SER A 66 -25.75 3.49 0.70
N GLU A 67 -25.94 2.44 -0.10
CA GLU A 67 -27.12 2.32 -0.95
C GLU A 67 -28.33 2.30 -0.02
N SER A 68 -28.83 3.49 0.31
CA SER A 68 -30.19 3.69 0.76
C SER A 68 -31.10 3.46 -0.44
N ILE A 69 -31.51 2.21 -0.63
CA ILE A 69 -32.63 1.88 -1.52
C ILE A 69 -33.89 2.13 -0.69
N ASP A 70 -34.55 3.27 -0.94
CA ASP A 70 -35.97 3.50 -0.63
C ASP A 70 -36.87 2.67 -1.56
#